data_AF-A0A4R6JZH0-F1
#
_entry.id   AF-A0A4R6JZH0-F1
#
_cell.length_a   1.000
_cell.length_b   1.000
_cell.length_c   1.000
_cell.angle_alpha   90.00
_cell.angle_beta   90.00
_cell.angle_gamma   90.00
#
_symmetry.space_group_name_H-M   'P 1'
#
loop_
_entity.id
_entity.type
_entity.pdbx_description
1 polymer ?
#
loop_
_entity_poly.entity_id
_entity_poly.type
_entity_poly.pdbx_seq_one_letter_code
_entity_poly.pdbx_strand_id
1 'polypeptide(L)'
;MRPTVGWKSKVAEQEAAVTAGTLAPADAYAIHLWPPAFTAAVDTVLAAYERDVAALDTASDEAIWTAVETVVVGLNTADEPFGAIETGEREQLAEYVDAVLTDAGVDVAALTARRDRHRSELTRCVARLVTGRGRRRADYLTTRRPLLTSRPAIGGSPRSR
;
A
#
# COMPACT_ATOMS: atom_id res chain seq x y z
N MET A 1 -17.96 -9.07 2.44
CA MET A 1 -18.23 -7.71 2.99
C MET A 1 -16.89 -7.04 3.27
N ARG A 2 -16.73 -5.74 3.01
CA ARG A 2 -15.45 -5.04 3.30
C ARG A 2 -15.18 -4.97 4.81
N PRO A 3 -13.92 -5.13 5.27
CA PRO A 3 -13.55 -5.01 6.69
C PRO A 3 -13.95 -3.67 7.33
N THR A 4 -13.81 -2.59 6.57
CA THR A 4 -14.16 -1.21 6.99
C THR A 4 -15.61 -1.05 7.42
N VAL A 5 -16.53 -1.90 6.94
CA VAL A 5 -17.93 -1.91 7.39
C VAL A 5 -18.03 -2.34 8.86
N GLY A 6 -17.29 -3.37 9.25
CA GLY A 6 -17.21 -3.83 10.63
C GLY A 6 -16.56 -2.79 11.54
N TRP A 7 -15.48 -2.17 11.07
CA TRP A 7 -14.77 -1.11 11.81
C TRP A 7 -15.67 0.10 12.08
N LYS A 8 -16.35 0.61 11.04
CA LYS A 8 -17.31 1.73 11.18
C LYS A 8 -18.47 1.38 12.09
N SER A 9 -18.97 0.16 12.03
CA SER A 9 -20.04 -0.30 12.92
C SER A 9 -19.58 -0.27 14.38
N LYS A 10 -18.34 -0.73 14.65
CA LYS A 10 -17.77 -0.69 16.00
C LYS A 10 -17.50 0.73 16.49
N VAL A 11 -17.09 1.65 15.62
CA VAL A 11 -16.99 3.09 15.94
C VAL A 11 -18.35 3.62 16.38
N ALA A 12 -19.39 3.41 15.58
CA ALA A 12 -20.74 3.88 15.88
C ALA A 12 -21.29 3.28 17.20
N GLU A 13 -21.03 1.99 17.46
CA GLU A 13 -21.38 1.34 18.72
C GLU A 13 -20.71 2.02 19.93
N GLN A 14 -19.42 2.35 19.84
CA GLN A 14 -18.68 2.99 20.93
C GLN A 14 -19.06 4.46 21.10
N GLU A 15 -19.32 5.19 20.02
CA GLU A 15 -19.85 6.57 20.08
C GLU A 15 -21.20 6.62 20.81
N ALA A 16 -22.08 5.67 20.52
CA ALA A 16 -23.36 5.54 21.21
C ALA A 16 -23.18 5.21 22.69
N ALA A 17 -22.26 4.30 23.03
CA ALA A 17 -21.97 3.92 24.41
C ALA A 17 -21.35 5.07 25.22
N VAL A 18 -20.48 5.89 24.62
CA VAL A 18 -19.92 7.09 25.24
C VAL A 18 -21.03 8.12 25.48
N THR A 19 -21.89 8.35 24.49
CA THR A 19 -23.04 9.26 24.62
C THR A 19 -24.00 8.83 25.73
N ALA A 20 -24.22 7.51 25.86
CA ALA A 20 -25.04 6.93 26.92
C ALA A 20 -24.36 6.91 28.29
N GLY A 21 -23.08 7.25 28.39
CA GLY A 21 -22.28 7.19 29.61
C GLY A 21 -21.97 5.77 30.09
N THR A 22 -22.18 4.75 29.24
CA THR A 22 -21.89 3.34 29.55
C THR A 22 -20.47 2.92 29.19
N LEU A 23 -19.74 3.77 28.47
CA LEU A 23 -18.33 3.61 28.12
C LEU A 23 -17.60 4.94 28.38
N ALA A 24 -16.46 4.90 29.04
CA ALA A 24 -15.65 6.11 29.20
C ALA A 24 -15.00 6.48 27.85
N PRO A 25 -14.87 7.78 27.51
CA PRO A 25 -14.23 8.19 26.27
C PRO A 25 -12.82 7.61 26.08
N ALA A 26 -12.05 7.44 27.16
CA ALA A 26 -10.70 6.87 27.12
C ALA A 26 -10.68 5.37 26.77
N ASP A 27 -11.78 4.65 27.01
CA ASP A 27 -11.91 3.23 26.72
C ASP A 27 -12.50 2.97 25.31
N ALA A 28 -12.90 4.03 24.60
CA ALA A 28 -13.49 3.97 23.27
C ALA A 28 -12.43 3.82 22.16
N TYR A 29 -11.67 2.73 22.23
CA TYR A 29 -10.52 2.46 21.36
C TYR A 29 -10.87 2.53 19.86
N ALA A 30 -12.08 2.13 19.45
CA ALA A 30 -12.45 2.05 18.04
C ALA A 30 -12.50 3.42 17.39
N ILE A 31 -12.93 4.45 18.14
CA ILE A 31 -13.01 5.84 17.68
C ILE A 31 -11.61 6.37 17.35
N HIS A 32 -10.60 5.95 18.14
CA HIS A 32 -9.22 6.36 17.95
C HIS A 32 -8.50 5.52 16.89
N LEU A 33 -8.78 4.22 16.84
CA LEU A 33 -8.11 3.29 15.93
C LEU A 33 -8.63 3.41 14.50
N TRP A 34 -9.92 3.67 14.30
CA TRP A 34 -10.52 3.73 12.97
C TRP A 34 -11.19 5.06 12.67
N PRO A 35 -10.43 6.17 12.64
CA PRO A 35 -11.00 7.47 12.33
C PRO A 35 -11.62 7.47 10.92
N PRO A 36 -12.63 8.31 10.66
CA PRO A 36 -13.33 8.34 9.37
C PRO A 36 -12.39 8.51 8.16
N ALA A 37 -11.35 9.33 8.30
CA ALA A 37 -10.35 9.55 7.24
C ALA A 37 -9.57 8.28 6.88
N PHE A 38 -9.16 7.49 7.88
CA PHE A 38 -8.47 6.22 7.67
C PHE A 38 -9.38 5.21 6.96
N THR A 39 -10.59 5.00 7.47
CA THR A 39 -11.51 4.03 6.88
C THR A 39 -11.93 4.41 5.45
N ALA A 40 -12.05 5.70 5.14
CA ALA A 40 -12.29 6.19 3.78
C ALA A 40 -11.09 5.96 2.84
N ALA A 41 -9.86 6.15 3.32
CA ALA A 41 -8.66 5.87 2.54
C ALA A 41 -8.55 4.37 2.22
N VAL A 42 -8.78 3.49 3.20
CA VAL A 42 -8.81 2.04 3.00
C VAL A 42 -9.93 1.65 2.01
N ASP A 43 -11.13 2.19 2.15
CA ASP A 43 -12.24 1.92 1.22
C ASP A 43 -11.91 2.32 -0.22
N THR A 44 -11.16 3.40 -0.41
CA THR A 44 -10.73 3.86 -1.74
C THR A 44 -9.77 2.86 -2.37
N VAL A 45 -8.80 2.37 -1.59
CA VAL A 45 -7.84 1.37 -2.05
C VAL A 45 -8.53 0.05 -2.39
N LEU A 46 -9.43 -0.43 -1.53
CA LEU A 46 -10.19 -1.65 -1.77
C LEU A 46 -11.12 -1.52 -2.99
N ALA A 47 -11.76 -0.36 -3.18
CA ALA A 47 -12.59 -0.10 -4.36
C ALA A 47 -11.79 -0.06 -5.67
N ALA A 48 -10.54 0.40 -5.63
CA ALA A 48 -9.65 0.32 -6.80
C ALA A 48 -9.29 -1.14 -7.08
N TYR A 49 -8.87 -1.87 -6.06
CA TYR A 49 -8.51 -3.27 -6.17
C TYR A 49 -9.65 -4.15 -6.71
N GLU A 50 -10.87 -3.98 -6.21
CA GLU A 50 -12.05 -4.72 -6.71
C GLU A 50 -12.30 -4.47 -8.20
N ARG A 51 -12.13 -3.22 -8.67
CA ARG A 51 -12.27 -2.88 -10.08
C ARG A 51 -11.15 -3.49 -10.92
N ASP A 52 -9.92 -3.45 -10.42
CA ASP A 52 -8.77 -4.03 -11.10
C ASP A 52 -8.92 -5.55 -11.24
N VAL A 53 -9.38 -6.24 -10.18
CA VAL A 53 -9.66 -7.68 -10.19
C VAL A 53 -10.82 -8.02 -11.14
N ALA A 54 -11.87 -7.21 -11.17
CA ALA A 54 -13.00 -7.44 -12.09
C ALA A 54 -12.60 -7.34 -13.57
N ALA A 55 -11.55 -6.59 -13.90
CA ALA A 55 -11.01 -6.44 -15.25
C ALA A 55 -9.78 -7.33 -15.52
N LEU A 56 -9.40 -8.17 -14.56
CA LEU A 56 -8.15 -8.92 -14.56
C LEU A 56 -8.20 -10.12 -15.50
N ASP A 57 -7.11 -10.35 -16.23
CA ASP A 57 -6.86 -11.66 -16.84
C ASP A 57 -6.44 -12.67 -15.77
N THR A 58 -7.39 -13.49 -15.32
CA THR A 58 -7.18 -14.48 -14.25
C THR A 58 -6.30 -15.67 -14.67
N ALA A 59 -5.96 -15.79 -15.96
CA ALA A 59 -4.98 -16.77 -16.43
C ALA A 59 -3.53 -16.26 -16.26
N SER A 60 -3.33 -14.97 -16.02
CA SER A 60 -2.01 -14.36 -15.87
C SER A 60 -1.62 -14.21 -14.40
N ASP A 61 -0.76 -15.11 -13.93
CA ASP A 61 -0.16 -15.03 -12.59
C ASP A 61 0.49 -13.67 -12.35
N GLU A 62 1.21 -13.13 -13.33
CA GLU A 62 1.86 -11.84 -13.22
C GLU A 62 0.85 -10.72 -12.95
N ALA A 63 -0.25 -10.69 -13.71
CA ALA A 63 -1.30 -9.70 -13.53
C ALA A 63 -1.93 -9.81 -12.13
N ILE A 64 -2.20 -11.02 -11.66
CA ILE A 64 -2.75 -11.24 -10.30
C ILE A 64 -1.78 -10.73 -9.24
N TRP A 65 -0.50 -11.07 -9.33
CA TRP A 65 0.51 -10.62 -8.37
C TRP A 65 0.70 -9.10 -8.39
N THR A 66 0.62 -8.46 -9.56
CA THR A 66 0.65 -7.00 -9.67
C THR A 66 -0.55 -6.36 -8.98
N ALA A 67 -1.76 -6.89 -9.16
CA ALA A 67 -2.94 -6.38 -8.46
C ALA A 67 -2.80 -6.49 -6.93
N VAL A 68 -2.28 -7.62 -6.44
CA VAL A 68 -1.99 -7.84 -5.01
C VAL A 68 -0.92 -6.88 -4.49
N GLU A 69 0.17 -6.64 -5.24
CA GLU A 69 1.21 -5.68 -4.85
C GLU A 69 0.64 -4.26 -4.76
N THR A 70 -0.13 -3.84 -5.76
CA THR A 70 -0.76 -2.51 -5.80
C THR A 70 -1.69 -2.27 -4.62
N VAL A 71 -2.58 -3.22 -4.30
CA VAL A 71 -3.52 -3.04 -3.18
C VAL A 71 -2.77 -2.93 -1.85
N VAL A 72 -1.73 -3.75 -1.63
CA VAL A 72 -1.01 -3.69 -0.37
C VAL A 72 -0.17 -2.41 -0.26
N VAL A 73 0.46 -1.95 -1.35
CA VAL A 73 1.13 -0.64 -1.35
C VAL A 73 0.13 0.47 -1.01
N GLY A 74 -1.04 0.47 -1.64
CA GLY A 74 -2.11 1.42 -1.34
C GLY A 74 -2.55 1.38 0.13
N LEU A 75 -2.70 0.19 0.70
CA LEU A 75 -3.08 0.01 2.11
C LEU A 75 -2.00 0.55 3.06
N ASN A 76 -0.72 0.31 2.77
CA ASN A 76 0.37 0.86 3.57
C ASN A 76 0.41 2.39 3.48
N THR A 77 0.21 2.97 2.29
CA THR A 77 0.13 4.43 2.13
C THR A 77 -1.09 5.02 2.84
N ALA A 78 -2.24 4.33 2.82
CA ALA A 78 -3.43 4.75 3.56
C ALA A 78 -3.20 4.73 5.09
N ASP A 79 -2.34 3.83 5.57
CA ASP A 79 -2.02 3.67 6.98
C ASP A 79 -0.93 4.61 7.50
N GLU A 80 0.00 5.08 6.65
CA GLU A 80 1.13 5.94 7.04
C GLU A 80 0.79 7.10 8.01
N PRO A 81 -0.31 7.85 7.82
CA PRO A 81 -0.67 8.95 8.73
C PRO A 81 -1.28 8.50 10.07
N PHE A 82 -1.74 7.26 10.17
CA PHE A 82 -2.58 6.78 11.28
C PHE A 82 -1.91 5.69 12.11
N GLY A 83 -1.13 4.80 11.49
CA GLY A 83 -0.56 3.63 12.17
C GLY A 83 -1.63 2.71 12.77
N ALA A 84 -2.76 2.57 12.08
CA ALA A 84 -3.96 1.88 12.53
C ALA A 84 -4.04 0.41 12.06
N ILE A 85 -3.24 0.00 11.07
CA ILE A 85 -3.21 -1.40 10.62
C ILE A 85 -2.31 -2.22 11.54
N GLU A 86 -2.91 -2.74 12.61
CA GLU A 86 -2.26 -3.72 13.49
C GLU A 86 -2.40 -5.15 12.94
N THR A 87 -2.05 -6.14 13.76
CA THR A 87 -2.15 -7.56 13.38
C THR A 87 -3.58 -7.96 12.99
N GLY A 88 -4.59 -7.50 13.74
CA GLY A 88 -5.98 -7.87 13.51
C GLY A 88 -6.57 -7.29 12.23
N GLU A 89 -6.30 -6.01 11.93
CA GLU A 89 -6.72 -5.35 10.69
C GLU A 89 -6.01 -5.98 9.50
N ARG A 90 -4.73 -6.31 9.65
CA ARG A 90 -3.94 -6.96 8.60
C ARG A 90 -4.49 -8.33 8.24
N GLU A 91 -4.95 -9.10 9.22
CA GLU A 91 -5.59 -10.39 8.99
C GLU A 91 -6.95 -10.23 8.28
N GLN A 92 -7.79 -9.30 8.73
CA GLN A 92 -9.07 -9.01 8.05
C GLN A 92 -8.89 -8.52 6.61
N LEU A 93 -7.91 -7.65 6.36
CA LEU A 93 -7.57 -7.16 5.03
C LEU A 93 -7.00 -8.28 4.16
N ALA A 94 -6.17 -9.16 4.73
CA ALA A 94 -5.64 -10.32 4.05
C ALA A 94 -6.74 -11.28 3.58
N GLU A 95 -7.65 -11.62 4.48
CA GLU A 95 -8.82 -12.45 4.18
C GLU A 95 -9.70 -11.81 3.11
N TYR A 96 -9.89 -10.50 3.17
CA TYR A 96 -10.70 -9.80 2.17
C TYR A 96 -10.06 -9.82 0.77
N VAL A 97 -8.76 -9.55 0.67
CA VAL A 97 -8.03 -9.61 -0.61
C VAL A 97 -8.08 -11.01 -1.22
N ASP A 98 -7.85 -12.03 -0.39
CA ASP A 98 -7.95 -13.43 -0.80
C ASP A 98 -9.35 -13.82 -1.27
N ALA A 99 -10.39 -13.36 -0.56
CA ALA A 99 -11.78 -13.58 -0.95
C ALA A 99 -12.12 -12.94 -2.29
N VAL A 100 -11.69 -11.69 -2.54
CA VAL A 100 -11.94 -11.00 -3.82
C VAL A 100 -11.31 -11.75 -5.00
N LEU A 101 -10.10 -12.28 -4.85
CA LEU A 101 -9.47 -13.12 -5.89
C LEU A 101 -10.22 -14.44 -6.09
N THR A 102 -10.57 -15.09 -4.99
CA THR A 102 -11.31 -16.36 -5.01
C THR A 102 -12.66 -16.20 -5.72
N ASP A 103 -13.38 -15.12 -5.43
CA ASP A 103 -14.67 -14.78 -6.04
C ASP A 103 -14.53 -14.46 -7.54
N ALA A 104 -13.37 -13.93 -7.96
CA ALA A 104 -13.01 -13.74 -9.36
C ALA A 104 -12.58 -15.04 -10.08
N GLY A 105 -12.59 -16.18 -9.39
CA GLY A 105 -12.24 -17.49 -9.95
C GLY A 105 -10.76 -17.82 -9.92
N VAL A 106 -9.93 -17.04 -9.21
CA VAL A 106 -8.51 -17.35 -9.02
C VAL A 106 -8.35 -18.45 -7.98
N ASP A 107 -7.67 -19.54 -8.35
CA ASP A 107 -7.19 -20.52 -7.37
C ASP A 107 -5.95 -19.95 -6.65
N VAL A 108 -6.21 -19.24 -5.55
CA VAL A 108 -5.19 -18.57 -4.75
C VAL A 108 -4.19 -19.58 -4.17
N ALA A 109 -4.64 -20.78 -3.80
CA ALA A 109 -3.77 -21.81 -3.25
C ALA A 109 -2.78 -22.32 -4.31
N ALA A 110 -3.27 -22.58 -5.53
CA ALA A 110 -2.40 -22.96 -6.65
C ALA A 110 -1.46 -21.80 -7.05
N LEU A 111 -1.95 -20.55 -7.06
CA LEU A 111 -1.15 -19.36 -7.36
C LEU A 111 0.04 -19.21 -6.41
N THR A 112 -0.17 -19.36 -5.10
CA THR A 112 0.91 -19.26 -4.12
C THR A 112 1.84 -20.47 -4.17
N ALA A 113 1.30 -21.68 -4.38
CA ALA A 113 2.10 -22.89 -4.51
C ALA A 113 3.09 -22.83 -5.68
N ARG A 114 2.71 -22.21 -6.81
CA ARG A 114 3.61 -21.98 -7.96
C ARG A 114 4.83 -21.11 -7.64
N ARG A 115 4.84 -20.41 -6.50
CA ARG A 115 5.98 -19.61 -6.02
C ARG A 115 6.57 -20.13 -4.70
N ASP A 116 6.28 -21.37 -4.34
CA ASP A 116 6.70 -21.99 -3.07
C ASP A 116 6.26 -21.18 -1.84
N ARG A 117 5.07 -20.57 -1.91
CA ARG A 117 4.48 -19.77 -0.83
C ARG A 117 3.21 -20.41 -0.29
N HIS A 118 2.98 -20.19 1.01
CA HIS A 118 1.71 -20.56 1.62
C HIS A 118 0.63 -19.53 1.24
N ARG A 119 -0.65 -19.94 1.17
CA ARG A 119 -1.78 -19.05 0.88
C ARG A 119 -1.82 -17.82 1.79
N SER A 120 -1.55 -18.04 3.08
CA SER A 120 -1.48 -16.96 4.09
C SER A 120 -0.31 -15.99 3.89
N GLU A 121 0.61 -16.27 2.97
CA GLU A 121 1.69 -15.37 2.58
C GLU A 121 1.33 -14.42 1.43
N LEU A 122 0.18 -14.61 0.77
CA LEU A 122 -0.27 -13.74 -0.33
C LEU A 122 -0.18 -12.24 0.06
N THR A 123 -0.60 -11.93 1.28
CA THR A 123 -0.58 -10.58 1.85
C THR A 123 0.49 -10.39 2.93
N ARG A 124 0.92 -11.44 3.67
CA ARG A 124 2.03 -11.34 4.63
C ARG A 124 3.39 -11.08 3.96
N CYS A 125 3.65 -11.59 2.75
CA CYS A 125 4.93 -11.36 2.07
C CYS A 125 5.10 -9.94 1.54
N VAL A 126 4.03 -9.13 1.42
CA VAL A 126 4.17 -7.74 0.95
C VAL A 126 4.66 -6.80 2.07
N ALA A 127 4.51 -7.19 3.35
CA ALA A 127 5.25 -6.56 4.45
C ALA A 127 6.79 -6.67 4.27
N ARG A 128 7.27 -7.68 3.50
CA ARG A 128 8.69 -7.84 3.16
C ARG A 128 9.14 -6.96 1.98
N LEU A 129 8.23 -6.54 1.11
CA LEU A 129 8.55 -5.64 -0.01
C LEU A 129 8.68 -4.18 0.44
N VAL A 130 7.92 -3.76 1.47
CA VAL A 130 8.06 -2.42 2.05
C VAL A 130 9.31 -2.29 2.93
N THR A 131 9.72 -3.38 3.61
CA THR A 131 10.97 -3.39 4.40
C THR A 131 12.23 -3.70 3.57
N GLY A 132 12.09 -4.21 2.33
CA GLY A 132 13.20 -4.64 1.48
C GLY A 132 13.55 -3.75 0.28
N ARG A 133 12.79 -2.68 -0.01
CA ARG A 133 13.05 -1.75 -1.14
C ARG A 133 13.34 -0.30 -0.74
N GLY A 134 13.78 -0.07 0.49
CA GLY A 134 14.56 1.12 0.82
C GLY A 134 15.99 1.00 0.26
N ARG A 135 16.32 1.79 -0.77
CA ARG A 135 17.61 1.86 -1.52
C ARG A 135 17.78 0.91 -2.71
N ARG A 136 17.25 1.31 -3.87
CA ARG A 136 17.99 1.49 -5.14
C ARG A 136 17.02 1.59 -6.32
N ARG A 137 16.73 2.81 -6.76
CA ARG A 137 16.36 3.17 -8.15
C ARG A 137 16.39 4.70 -8.33
N ALA A 138 17.57 5.27 -8.13
CA ALA A 138 17.97 6.50 -8.81
C ALA A 138 19.26 6.13 -9.53
N ASP A 139 19.11 5.58 -10.73
CA ASP A 139 20.15 5.50 -11.76
C ASP A 139 19.55 4.80 -12.99
N TYR A 140 18.93 5.60 -13.85
CA TYR A 140 18.87 5.32 -15.28
C TYR A 140 19.51 6.50 -16.01
N LEU A 141 20.79 6.32 -16.27
CA LEU A 141 21.51 6.68 -17.49
C LEU A 141 20.77 7.65 -18.44
N THR A 142 21.13 8.93 -18.37
CA THR A 142 21.32 9.71 -19.59
C THR A 142 22.80 9.72 -19.94
N THR A 143 23.11 8.87 -20.90
CA THR A 143 24.15 8.85 -21.92
C THR A 143 25.37 9.78 -21.80
N ARG A 144 26.53 9.14 -21.95
CA ARG A 144 27.91 9.64 -22.06
C ARG A 144 28.14 10.69 -23.19
N ARG A 145 28.88 11.77 -22.84
CA ARG A 145 30.07 12.43 -23.47
C ARG A 145 30.02 12.94 -24.95
N PRO A 146 30.80 13.98 -25.36
CA PRO A 146 32.21 14.17 -25.02
C PRO A 146 32.70 15.58 -24.64
N LEU A 147 33.91 15.58 -24.04
CA LEU A 147 34.75 16.74 -23.78
C LEU A 147 35.21 17.35 -25.10
N LEU A 148 35.03 18.66 -25.27
CA LEU A 148 35.82 19.46 -26.19
C LEU A 148 36.17 20.80 -25.55
N THR A 149 37.46 21.00 -25.44
CA THR A 149 38.19 22.18 -24.99
C THR A 149 37.80 23.42 -25.79
N SER A 150 37.65 24.58 -25.15
CA SER A 150 38.01 25.88 -25.75
C SER A 150 38.22 26.95 -24.67
N ARG A 151 39.45 27.47 -24.63
CA ARG A 151 39.90 28.65 -23.87
C ARG A 151 39.13 29.91 -24.31
N PRO A 152 38.90 30.89 -23.43
CA PRO A 152 38.73 32.27 -23.86
C PRO A 152 40.07 33.04 -23.82
N ALA A 153 40.31 33.66 -24.96
CA ALA A 153 41.03 34.88 -25.28
C ALA A 153 41.99 35.53 -24.25
N ILE A 154 43.22 35.66 -24.75
CA ILE A 154 44.25 36.62 -24.40
C ILE A 154 43.69 38.05 -24.54
N GLY A 155 43.86 38.89 -23.52
CA GLY A 155 43.54 40.32 -23.59
C GLY A 155 44.43 41.15 -22.66
N GLY A 156 45.34 41.92 -23.26
CA GLY A 156 45.82 43.19 -22.69
C GLY A 156 47.05 43.17 -21.77
N SER A 157 48.24 43.16 -22.36
CA SER A 157 49.42 43.86 -21.82
C SER A 157 49.42 45.32 -22.37
N PRO A 158 50.28 46.29 -21.98
CA PRO A 158 51.33 46.29 -20.93
C PRO A 158 51.52 47.66 -20.18
N ARG A 159 52.58 47.69 -19.35
CA ARG A 159 53.46 48.84 -18.94
C ARG A 159 53.00 49.78 -17.83
N SER A 160 53.70 49.74 -16.68
CA SER A 160 54.83 50.64 -16.28
C SER A 160 54.28 51.77 -15.40
N ARG A 161 54.80 52.06 -14.20
CA ARG A 161 56.20 52.26 -13.79
C ARG A 161 56.29 52.17 -12.27
#